data_AF-A0A3M2CI94-F1
#
_entry.id   AF-A0A3M2CI94-F1
#
_cell.length_a   1.000
_cell.length_b   1.000
_cell.length_c   1.000
_cell.angle_alpha   90.00
_cell.angle_beta   90.00
_cell.angle_gamma   90.00
#
_symmetry.space_group_name_H-M   'P 1'
#
loop_
_entity.id
_entity.type
_entity.pdbx_description
1 polymer ?
#
loop_
_entity_poly.entity_id
_entity_poly.type
_entity_poly.pdbx_seq_one_letter_code
_entity_poly.pdbx_strand_id
1 'polypeptide(L)'
;MYEVTFQGHASGAEAFRITRDGDEHVVGVIHKPGGGPQSPFAAVVRYGPDGGFRTAINRMLNKKGTVDRYRLNDGRLESERDGAVKTTATEDGWVAAHPTYIDDFALLRRFQGVSVGERVTPPYYTFDTDFSWAWGRLPMELVRLDDHTVTHADGSQDVFRQYQQRLEIPGMGDFVRTTLIDQRGLPVRITMKTSFGTIRAQLRGVDLP
;
A
#
# COMPACT_ATOMS: atom_id res chain seq x y z
N MET A 1 9.55 7.96 6.95
CA MET A 1 10.16 6.61 7.02
C MET A 1 9.40 5.80 8.04
N TYR A 2 9.02 4.58 7.68
CA TYR A 2 8.42 3.61 8.59
C TYR A 2 9.47 2.74 9.27
N GLU A 3 9.24 2.48 10.56
CA GLU A 3 9.81 1.32 11.25
C GLU A 3 8.85 0.15 11.14
N VAL A 4 9.38 -1.03 10.83
CA VAL A 4 8.59 -2.24 10.63
C VAL A 4 8.93 -3.24 11.71
N THR A 5 7.91 -3.81 12.35
CA THR A 5 8.05 -4.91 13.32
C THR A 5 7.22 -6.12 12.92
N PHE A 6 7.68 -7.30 13.32
CA PHE A 6 6.96 -8.56 13.23
C PHE A 6 6.85 -9.16 14.62
N GLN A 7 5.63 -9.40 15.09
CA GLN A 7 5.34 -9.85 16.46
C GLN A 7 6.03 -8.96 17.53
N GLY A 8 6.15 -7.65 17.26
CA GLY A 8 6.80 -6.69 18.17
C GLY A 8 8.33 -6.62 18.06
N HIS A 9 8.98 -7.51 17.31
CA HIS A 9 10.42 -7.47 17.06
C HIS A 9 10.74 -6.68 15.80
N ALA A 10 11.86 -5.93 15.80
CA ALA A 10 12.31 -5.19 14.62
C ALA A 10 12.43 -6.11 13.40
N SER A 11 11.79 -5.72 12.29
CA SER A 11 11.67 -6.53 11.07
C SER A 11 11.87 -5.70 9.80
N GLY A 12 12.64 -4.61 9.90
CA GLY A 12 13.06 -3.80 8.77
C GLY A 12 12.50 -2.38 8.78
N ALA A 13 12.54 -1.75 7.61
CA ALA A 13 12.10 -0.38 7.44
C ALA A 13 11.69 -0.07 6.00
N GLU A 14 10.90 0.98 5.85
CA GLU A 14 10.52 1.54 4.55
C GLU A 14 10.77 3.05 4.55
N ALA A 15 11.71 3.49 3.71
CA ALA A 15 11.92 4.91 3.44
C ALA A 15 11.13 5.29 2.20
N PHE A 16 10.45 6.43 2.25
CA PHE A 16 9.65 6.91 1.13
C PHE A 16 9.74 8.42 0.99
N ARG A 17 9.44 8.90 -0.22
CA ARG A 17 9.26 10.31 -0.54
C ARG A 17 8.06 10.45 -1.46
N ILE A 18 7.15 11.34 -1.11
CA ILE A 18 6.00 11.71 -1.95
C ILE A 18 6.31 13.07 -2.56
N THR A 19 6.16 13.19 -3.87
CA THR A 19 6.30 14.43 -4.63
C THR A 19 5.14 14.60 -5.60
N ARG A 20 5.06 15.77 -6.24
CA ARG A 20 4.09 16.10 -7.28
C ARG A 20 4.81 16.28 -8.61
N ASP A 21 4.21 15.79 -9.69
CA ASP A 21 4.63 16.01 -11.07
C ASP A 21 3.37 16.29 -11.91
N GLY A 22 3.10 17.56 -12.17
CA GLY A 22 1.77 18.00 -12.61
C GLY A 22 0.67 17.60 -11.62
N ASP A 23 -0.39 16.97 -12.13
CA ASP A 23 -1.51 16.47 -11.31
C ASP A 23 -1.25 15.09 -10.67
N GLU A 24 -0.12 14.45 -10.98
CA GLU A 24 0.22 13.14 -10.47
C GLU A 24 0.95 13.21 -9.11
N HIS A 25 0.75 12.18 -8.30
CA HIS A 25 1.59 11.88 -7.15
C HIS A 25 2.69 10.90 -7.56
N VAL A 26 3.94 11.25 -7.28
CA VAL A 26 5.09 10.37 -7.47
C VAL A 26 5.60 9.92 -6.12
N VAL A 27 5.54 8.61 -5.87
CA VAL A 27 5.95 7.97 -4.63
C VAL A 27 7.21 7.16 -4.89
N GLY A 28 8.34 7.65 -4.39
CA GLY A 28 9.60 6.90 -4.36
C GLY A 28 9.71 6.12 -3.06
N VAL A 29 10.08 4.84 -3.14
CA VAL A 29 10.13 3.91 -2.01
C VAL A 29 11.44 3.12 -2.03
N ILE A 30 12.02 2.91 -0.85
CA ILE A 30 13.07 1.94 -0.58
C ILE A 30 12.59 1.07 0.58
N HIS A 31 12.29 -0.18 0.29
CA HIS A 31 11.82 -1.16 1.25
C HIS A 31 12.96 -2.12 1.61
N LYS A 32 13.29 -2.20 2.91
CA LYS A 32 14.36 -3.03 3.46
C LYS A 32 13.77 -3.94 4.54
N PRO A 33 13.23 -5.11 4.18
CA PRO A 33 12.71 -6.06 5.14
C PRO A 33 13.86 -6.65 5.97
N GLY A 34 13.61 -6.89 7.25
CA GLY A 34 14.56 -7.45 8.22
C GLY A 34 14.41 -8.96 8.43
N GLY A 35 13.63 -9.64 7.59
CA GLY A 35 13.35 -11.07 7.65
C GLY A 35 12.20 -11.46 6.73
N GLY A 36 11.85 -12.75 6.71
CA GLY A 36 10.77 -13.29 5.88
C GLY A 36 11.13 -13.48 4.39
N PRO A 37 10.14 -13.82 3.53
CA PRO A 37 10.39 -14.13 2.12
C PRO A 37 10.51 -12.90 1.22
N GLN A 38 10.16 -11.70 1.72
CA GLN A 38 10.22 -10.48 0.93
C GLN A 38 11.67 -10.06 0.72
N SER A 39 12.03 -9.83 -0.55
CA SER A 39 13.34 -9.33 -0.92
C SER A 39 13.35 -7.79 -0.90
N PRO A 40 14.46 -7.14 -0.50
CA PRO A 40 14.57 -5.69 -0.50
C PRO A 40 14.42 -5.14 -1.92
N PHE A 41 13.69 -4.04 -2.06
CA PHE A 41 13.42 -3.42 -3.35
C PHE A 41 13.39 -1.89 -3.24
N ALA A 42 13.53 -1.24 -4.39
CA ALA A 42 13.23 0.18 -4.56
C ALA A 42 12.18 0.33 -5.66
N ALA A 43 11.17 1.17 -5.42
CA ALA A 43 10.11 1.41 -6.37
C ALA A 43 9.89 2.91 -6.59
N VAL A 44 9.46 3.27 -7.78
CA VAL A 44 8.86 4.58 -8.07
C VAL A 44 7.50 4.32 -8.66
N VAL A 45 6.46 4.82 -8.00
CA VAL A 45 5.06 4.64 -8.40
C VAL A 45 4.44 6.00 -8.70
N ARG A 46 3.65 6.06 -9.77
CA ARG A 46 2.88 7.24 -10.16
C ARG A 46 1.39 6.94 -10.00
N TYR A 47 0.70 7.87 -9.36
CA TYR A 47 -0.74 7.85 -9.20
C TYR A 47 -1.36 9.13 -9.76
N GLY A 48 -2.55 9.03 -10.33
CA GLY A 48 -3.35 10.17 -10.74
C GLY A 48 -3.82 11.02 -9.56
N PRO A 49 -4.50 12.15 -9.84
CA PRO A 49 -4.99 13.08 -8.81
C PRO A 49 -6.02 12.44 -7.86
N ASP A 50 -6.70 11.40 -8.33
CA ASP A 50 -7.68 10.61 -7.58
C ASP A 50 -7.04 9.48 -6.76
N GLY A 51 -5.72 9.29 -6.82
CA GLY A 51 -5.03 8.14 -6.22
C GLY A 51 -5.03 6.88 -7.10
N GLY A 52 -5.51 6.95 -8.34
CA GLY A 52 -5.49 5.83 -9.28
C GLY A 52 -4.10 5.50 -9.79
N PHE A 53 -3.73 4.21 -9.81
CA PHE A 53 -2.44 3.76 -10.34
C PHE A 53 -2.24 4.16 -11.82
N ARG A 54 -1.03 4.59 -12.17
CA ARG A 54 -0.62 4.91 -13.55
C ARG A 54 0.55 4.06 -14.01
N THR A 55 1.67 4.16 -13.32
CA THR A 55 2.89 3.40 -13.65
C THR A 55 3.67 3.06 -12.39
N ALA A 56 4.46 1.98 -12.44
CA ALA A 56 5.52 1.74 -11.47
C ALA A 56 6.76 1.17 -12.13
N ILE A 57 7.92 1.46 -11.53
CA ILE A 57 9.17 0.76 -11.80
C ILE A 57 9.65 0.20 -10.47
N ASN A 58 9.83 -1.11 -10.40
CA ASN A 58 10.34 -1.82 -9.23
C ASN A 58 11.71 -2.42 -9.55
N ARG A 59 12.67 -2.27 -8.63
CA ARG A 59 14.01 -2.82 -8.74
C ARG A 59 14.36 -3.61 -7.49
N MET A 60 14.69 -4.88 -7.67
CA MET A 60 15.21 -5.71 -6.59
C MET A 60 16.62 -5.25 -6.21
N LEU A 61 16.88 -5.05 -4.93
CA LEU A 61 18.17 -4.53 -4.44
C LEU A 61 19.19 -5.65 -4.19
N ASN A 62 18.72 -6.88 -3.93
CA ASN A 62 19.56 -8.05 -3.70
C ASN A 62 19.87 -8.87 -4.97
N LYS A 63 19.19 -8.60 -6.09
CA LYS A 63 19.38 -9.27 -7.38
C LYS A 63 19.76 -8.23 -8.43
N LYS A 64 21.01 -8.27 -8.89
CA LYS A 64 21.51 -7.33 -9.89
C LYS A 64 20.71 -7.50 -11.19
N GLY A 65 20.12 -6.41 -11.68
CA GLY A 65 19.53 -6.35 -13.02
C GLY A 65 18.03 -6.62 -13.14
N THR A 66 17.36 -7.16 -12.11
CA THR A 66 15.90 -7.38 -12.20
C THR A 66 15.16 -6.07 -12.00
N VAL A 67 14.51 -5.60 -13.07
CA VAL A 67 13.64 -4.43 -13.08
C VAL A 67 12.28 -4.84 -13.64
N ASP A 68 11.25 -4.64 -12.84
CA ASP A 68 9.87 -4.85 -13.25
C ASP A 68 9.23 -3.51 -13.57
N ARG A 69 8.47 -3.45 -14.66
CA ARG A 69 7.72 -2.27 -15.06
C ARG A 69 6.24 -2.57 -15.06
N TYR A 70 5.47 -1.60 -14.63
CA TYR A 70 4.02 -1.70 -14.51
C TYR A 70 3.39 -0.45 -15.13
N ARG A 71 2.31 -0.62 -15.88
CA ARG A 71 1.60 0.48 -16.53
C ARG A 71 0.11 0.19 -16.65
N LEU A 72 -0.70 1.22 -16.50
CA LEU A 72 -2.09 1.21 -16.91
C LEU A 72 -2.16 1.69 -18.36
N ASN A 73 -2.73 0.87 -19.23
CA ASN A 73 -2.91 1.17 -20.64
C ASN A 73 -4.32 0.76 -21.07
N ASP A 74 -5.16 1.71 -21.48
CA ASP A 74 -6.52 1.49 -21.99
C ASP A 74 -7.36 0.48 -21.18
N GLY A 75 -7.43 0.67 -19.85
CA GLY A 75 -8.19 -0.23 -18.96
C GLY A 75 -7.54 -1.61 -18.76
N ARG A 76 -6.24 -1.73 -19.00
CA ARG A 76 -5.44 -2.94 -18.75
C ARG A 76 -4.24 -2.61 -17.90
N LEU A 77 -4.00 -3.44 -16.90
CA LEU A 77 -2.77 -3.42 -16.13
C LEU A 77 -1.75 -4.31 -16.84
N GLU A 78 -0.64 -3.73 -17.24
CA GLU A 78 0.47 -4.44 -17.85
C GLU A 78 1.61 -4.54 -16.85
N SER A 79 2.27 -5.68 -16.87
CA SER A 79 3.53 -5.95 -16.17
C SER A 79 4.56 -6.37 -17.20
N GLU A 80 5.82 -6.01 -16.98
CA GLU A 80 6.93 -6.34 -17.86
C GLU A 80 8.18 -6.67 -17.05
N ARG A 81 8.82 -7.79 -17.38
CA ARG A 81 10.13 -8.21 -16.86
C ARG A 81 10.93 -8.82 -17.99
N ASP A 82 12.17 -8.36 -18.18
CA ASP A 82 13.12 -8.93 -19.15
C ASP A 82 12.54 -9.10 -20.58
N GLY A 83 11.67 -8.16 -20.99
CA GLY A 83 10.98 -8.17 -22.29
C GLY A 83 9.71 -9.03 -22.35
N ALA A 84 9.44 -9.87 -21.35
CA ALA A 84 8.18 -10.58 -21.24
C ALA A 84 7.10 -9.65 -20.68
N VAL A 85 5.97 -9.56 -21.38
CA VAL A 85 4.81 -8.74 -20.99
C VAL A 85 3.64 -9.63 -20.61
N LYS A 86 2.98 -9.31 -19.50
CA LYS A 86 1.70 -9.90 -19.08
C LYS A 86 0.68 -8.79 -18.93
N THR A 87 -0.57 -9.08 -19.28
CA THR A 87 -1.67 -8.09 -19.22
C THR A 87 -2.85 -8.66 -18.47
N THR A 88 -3.47 -7.84 -17.63
CA THR A 88 -4.67 -8.15 -16.86
C THR A 88 -5.71 -7.05 -17.14
N ALA A 89 -6.90 -7.43 -17.60
CA ALA A 89 -7.98 -6.46 -17.81
C ALA A 89 -8.50 -5.93 -16.46
N THR A 90 -8.79 -4.62 -16.39
CA THR A 90 -9.36 -4.02 -15.19
C THR A 90 -10.89 -3.98 -15.28
N GLU A 91 -11.55 -4.23 -14.15
CA GLU A 91 -12.99 -4.03 -13.97
C GLU A 91 -13.31 -2.58 -13.56
N ASP A 92 -14.54 -2.11 -13.77
CA ASP A 92 -14.94 -0.76 -13.33
C ASP A 92 -14.77 -0.58 -11.81
N GLY A 93 -14.34 0.62 -11.40
CA GLY A 93 -14.12 0.94 -9.99
C GLY A 93 -12.91 0.25 -9.34
N TRP A 94 -12.04 -0.38 -10.15
CA TRP A 94 -10.84 -1.04 -9.67
C TRP A 94 -9.87 -0.12 -8.91
N VAL A 95 -9.06 -0.73 -8.05
CA VAL A 95 -7.88 -0.13 -7.42
C VAL A 95 -6.67 -1.04 -7.59
N ALA A 96 -5.48 -0.45 -7.72
CA ALA A 96 -4.24 -1.21 -7.68
C ALA A 96 -3.23 -0.57 -6.74
N ALA A 97 -2.49 -1.42 -6.04
CA ALA A 97 -1.40 -1.00 -5.17
C ALA A 97 -0.21 -1.96 -5.29
N HIS A 98 0.98 -1.37 -5.30
CA HIS A 98 2.26 -2.00 -5.10
C HIS A 98 2.38 -2.51 -3.64
N PRO A 99 3.13 -3.58 -3.37
CA PRO A 99 3.32 -4.13 -2.03
C PRO A 99 4.25 -3.26 -1.16
N THR A 100 3.93 -1.98 -0.99
CA THR A 100 4.58 -1.07 -0.04
C THR A 100 3.58 -0.66 1.04
N TYR A 101 4.06 -0.23 2.20
CA TYR A 101 3.17 0.30 3.23
C TYR A 101 2.61 1.67 2.83
N ILE A 102 3.46 2.50 2.21
CA ILE A 102 3.09 3.86 1.80
C ILE A 102 2.02 3.90 0.70
N ASP A 103 1.82 2.83 -0.07
CA ASP A 103 0.82 2.75 -1.13
C ASP A 103 -0.62 3.07 -0.68
N ASP A 104 -0.91 2.89 0.62
CA ASP A 104 -2.19 3.32 1.21
C ASP A 104 -2.44 4.82 1.11
N PHE A 105 -1.39 5.62 0.97
CA PHE A 105 -1.51 7.04 0.66
C PHE A 105 -2.34 7.28 -0.60
N ALA A 106 -2.16 6.45 -1.63
CA ALA A 106 -2.89 6.57 -2.88
C ALA A 106 -4.21 5.79 -2.84
N LEU A 107 -4.18 4.56 -2.33
CA LEU A 107 -5.36 3.71 -2.27
C LEU A 107 -6.47 4.34 -1.42
N LEU A 108 -6.16 4.78 -0.19
CA LEU A 108 -7.17 5.29 0.73
C LEU A 108 -7.69 6.68 0.35
N ARG A 109 -6.97 7.44 -0.49
CA ARG A 109 -7.50 8.70 -1.07
C ARG A 109 -8.78 8.48 -1.85
N ARG A 110 -8.88 7.37 -2.59
CA ARG A 110 -10.10 6.98 -3.33
C ARG A 110 -11.29 6.70 -2.41
N PHE A 111 -11.05 6.44 -1.13
CA PHE A 111 -12.06 6.03 -0.16
C PHE A 111 -12.25 7.05 0.98
N GLN A 112 -11.76 8.29 0.83
CA GLN A 112 -11.98 9.33 1.84
C GLN A 112 -13.45 9.74 2.01
N GLY A 113 -14.26 9.53 0.96
CA GLY A 113 -15.71 9.75 1.00
C GLY A 113 -16.52 8.65 1.70
N VAL A 114 -15.89 7.51 2.04
CA VAL A 114 -16.56 6.40 2.73
C VAL A 114 -16.86 6.81 4.17
N SER A 115 -18.10 6.58 4.61
CA SER A 115 -18.59 6.91 5.95
C SER A 115 -18.10 5.89 6.99
N VAL A 116 -18.09 6.28 8.27
CA VAL A 116 -17.78 5.35 9.36
C VAL A 116 -18.80 4.20 9.38
N GLY A 117 -18.31 2.97 9.44
CA GLY A 117 -19.08 1.73 9.36
C GLY A 117 -19.46 1.29 7.94
N GLU A 118 -19.24 2.13 6.93
CA GLU A 118 -19.53 1.80 5.54
C GLU A 118 -18.49 0.82 4.97
N ARG A 119 -18.99 -0.17 4.23
CA ARG A 119 -18.21 -1.25 3.62
C ARG A 119 -18.24 -1.13 2.10
N VAL A 120 -17.09 -1.23 1.47
CA VAL A 120 -16.91 -1.29 0.01
C VAL A 120 -16.04 -2.48 -0.39
N THR A 121 -16.30 -3.06 -1.56
CA THR A 121 -15.56 -4.23 -2.07
C THR A 121 -15.05 -3.98 -3.49
N PRO A 122 -14.07 -3.09 -3.67
CA PRO A 122 -13.58 -2.75 -5.00
C PRO A 122 -12.75 -3.91 -5.57
N PRO A 123 -12.72 -4.12 -6.90
CA PRO A 123 -11.76 -5.00 -7.54
C PRO A 123 -10.33 -4.53 -7.22
N TYR A 124 -9.56 -5.35 -6.50
CA TYR A 124 -8.22 -4.99 -6.06
C TYR A 124 -7.15 -5.77 -6.82
N TYR A 125 -6.23 -5.04 -7.43
CA TYR A 125 -5.11 -5.60 -8.16
C TYR A 125 -3.81 -5.34 -7.40
N THR A 126 -3.08 -6.40 -7.13
CA THR A 126 -1.75 -6.31 -6.53
C THR A 126 -0.84 -7.35 -7.17
N PHE A 127 0.35 -7.55 -6.64
CA PHE A 127 1.28 -8.51 -7.18
C PHE A 127 0.72 -9.91 -6.95
N ASP A 128 0.76 -10.71 -8.00
CA ASP A 128 0.11 -12.01 -8.07
C ASP A 128 0.58 -13.00 -6.98
N THR A 129 -0.32 -13.88 -6.56
CA THR A 129 -0.17 -14.73 -5.36
C THR A 129 0.89 -15.81 -5.49
N ASP A 130 1.29 -16.12 -6.73
CA ASP A 130 2.44 -16.99 -7.02
C ASP A 130 3.78 -16.28 -6.78
N PHE A 131 3.77 -15.11 -6.13
CA PHE A 131 4.89 -14.17 -6.05
C PHE A 131 5.42 -13.84 -7.45
N SER A 132 4.49 -13.83 -8.40
CA SER A 132 4.76 -13.53 -9.78
C SER A 132 4.95 -12.01 -9.92
N TRP A 133 5.69 -11.62 -10.95
CA TRP A 133 5.94 -10.22 -11.25
C TRP A 133 4.76 -9.54 -11.92
N ALA A 134 3.66 -10.26 -12.15
CA ALA A 134 2.47 -9.75 -12.78
C ALA A 134 1.42 -9.26 -11.78
N TRP A 135 0.46 -8.49 -12.28
CA TRP A 135 -0.74 -8.15 -11.55
C TRP A 135 -1.67 -9.37 -11.41
N GLY A 136 -2.00 -9.71 -10.17
CA GLY A 136 -3.07 -10.61 -9.80
C GLY A 136 -4.25 -9.83 -9.22
N ARG A 137 -5.45 -10.40 -9.35
CA ARG A 137 -6.67 -9.88 -8.73
C ARG A 137 -6.90 -10.58 -7.41
N LEU A 138 -7.17 -9.81 -6.36
CA LEU A 138 -7.55 -10.33 -5.05
C LEU A 138 -8.91 -9.74 -4.62
N PRO A 139 -9.75 -10.53 -3.94
CA PRO A 139 -10.89 -9.97 -3.24
C PRO A 139 -10.39 -9.06 -2.12
N MET A 140 -10.84 -7.80 -2.11
CA MET A 140 -10.60 -6.86 -1.02
C MET A 140 -11.92 -6.33 -0.49
N GLU A 141 -12.12 -6.44 0.81
CA GLU A 141 -13.11 -5.67 1.54
C GLU A 141 -12.41 -4.49 2.21
N LEU A 142 -13.00 -3.29 2.15
CA LEU A 142 -12.55 -2.11 2.86
C LEU A 142 -13.70 -1.51 3.68
N VAL A 143 -13.41 -1.17 4.93
CA VAL A 143 -14.34 -0.53 5.87
C VAL A 143 -13.64 0.65 6.54
N ARG A 144 -14.32 1.80 6.66
CA ARG A 144 -13.86 2.87 7.57
C ARG A 144 -14.38 2.56 8.98
N LEU A 145 -13.47 2.34 9.92
CA LEU A 145 -13.83 1.88 11.26
C LEU A 145 -14.22 3.01 12.19
N ASP A 146 -13.39 4.04 12.28
CA ASP A 146 -13.54 5.13 13.25
C ASP A 146 -12.63 6.31 12.89
N ASP A 147 -12.86 7.46 13.53
CA ASP A 147 -12.00 8.63 13.49
C ASP A 147 -11.50 8.96 14.90
N HIS A 148 -10.18 9.08 15.07
CA HIS A 148 -9.54 9.42 16.34
C HIS A 148 -9.08 10.88 16.31
N THR A 149 -9.26 11.59 17.42
CA THR A 149 -8.73 12.95 17.58
C THR A 149 -7.72 12.98 18.72
N VAL A 150 -6.49 13.41 18.44
CA VAL A 150 -5.45 13.67 19.44
C VAL A 150 -5.40 15.18 19.67
N THR A 151 -5.55 15.60 20.93
CA THR A 151 -5.39 17.02 21.31
C THR A 151 -4.02 17.21 21.96
N HIS A 152 -3.24 18.13 21.41
CA HIS A 152 -1.89 18.45 21.86
C HIS A 152 -1.89 19.49 22.98
N ALA A 153 -0.76 19.63 23.68
CA ALA A 153 -0.63 20.55 24.82
C ALA A 153 -0.78 22.04 24.43
N ASP A 154 -0.51 22.38 23.17
CA ASP A 154 -0.71 23.72 22.60
C ASP A 154 -2.17 23.97 22.14
N GLY A 155 -3.05 23.00 22.34
CA GLY A 155 -4.46 23.03 21.94
C GLY A 155 -4.70 22.67 20.48
N SER A 156 -3.66 22.40 19.69
CA SER A 156 -3.83 21.89 18.32
C SER A 156 -4.40 20.47 18.33
N GLN A 157 -5.09 20.09 17.25
CA GLN A 157 -5.73 18.78 17.13
C GLN A 157 -5.31 18.09 15.84
N ASP A 158 -4.93 16.83 15.97
CA ASP A 158 -4.75 15.92 14.84
C ASP A 158 -5.91 14.94 14.76
N VAL A 159 -6.53 14.87 13.58
CA VAL A 159 -7.57 13.89 13.27
C VAL A 159 -6.98 12.77 12.43
N PHE A 160 -7.22 11.55 12.89
CA PHE A 160 -6.78 10.33 12.24
C PHE A 160 -7.97 9.46 11.85
N ARG A 161 -8.02 9.01 10.61
CA ARG A 161 -9.09 8.13 10.11
C ARG A 161 -8.57 6.69 10.07
N GLN A 162 -9.37 5.76 10.56
CA GLN A 162 -9.00 4.35 10.63
C GLN A 162 -9.76 3.54 9.59
N TYR A 163 -9.04 2.80 8.76
CA TYR A 163 -9.59 1.89 7.76
C TYR A 163 -9.15 0.46 8.08
N GLN A 164 -10.01 -0.50 7.74
CA GLN A 164 -9.66 -1.91 7.72
C GLN A 164 -9.83 -2.44 6.30
N GLN A 165 -8.81 -3.13 5.82
CA GLN A 165 -8.82 -3.91 4.60
C GLN A 165 -8.75 -5.40 4.98
N ARG A 166 -9.60 -6.22 4.40
CA ARG A 166 -9.48 -7.68 4.43
C ARG A 166 -9.16 -8.18 3.03
N LEU A 167 -8.09 -8.94 2.94
CA LEU A 167 -7.60 -9.57 1.71
C LEU A 167 -7.54 -11.07 1.95
N GLU A 168 -8.19 -11.86 1.10
CA GLU A 168 -8.01 -13.30 1.09
C GLU A 168 -7.00 -13.66 0.01
N ILE A 169 -5.84 -14.19 0.42
CA ILE A 169 -4.77 -14.56 -0.49
C ILE A 169 -4.76 -16.08 -0.65
N PRO A 170 -5.09 -16.61 -1.85
CA PRO A 170 -4.95 -18.03 -2.16
C PRO A 170 -3.63 -18.62 -1.68
N GLY A 171 -3.70 -19.71 -0.90
CA GLY A 171 -2.53 -20.41 -0.36
C GLY A 171 -1.85 -19.74 0.85
N MET A 172 -2.17 -18.49 1.19
CA MET A 172 -1.60 -17.79 2.35
C MET A 172 -2.64 -17.46 3.44
N GLY A 173 -3.93 -17.50 3.10
CA GLY A 173 -5.06 -17.27 4.01
C GLY A 173 -5.49 -15.81 4.10
N ASP A 174 -6.16 -15.47 5.19
CA ASP A 174 -6.70 -14.14 5.46
C ASP A 174 -5.63 -13.16 5.95
N PHE A 175 -5.62 -11.98 5.34
CA PHE A 175 -4.82 -10.83 5.72
C PHE A 175 -5.78 -9.72 6.14
N VAL A 176 -5.71 -9.31 7.40
CA VAL A 176 -6.50 -8.19 7.93
C VAL A 176 -5.57 -7.04 8.24
N ARG A 177 -5.66 -5.99 7.44
CA ARG A 177 -4.84 -4.80 7.57
C ARG A 177 -5.67 -3.65 8.10
N THR A 178 -5.21 -3.03 9.18
CA THR A 178 -5.78 -1.81 9.73
C THR A 178 -4.80 -0.66 9.52
N THR A 179 -5.26 0.38 8.85
CA THR A 179 -4.46 1.56 8.54
C THR A 179 -5.08 2.79 9.19
N LEU A 180 -4.25 3.52 9.92
CA LEU A 180 -4.55 4.85 10.44
C LEU A 180 -3.89 5.88 9.52
N ILE A 181 -4.68 6.80 8.97
CA ILE A 181 -4.19 7.90 8.13
C ILE A 181 -4.43 9.24 8.81
N ASP A 182 -3.53 10.20 8.59
CA ASP A 182 -3.73 11.57 9.05
C ASP A 182 -4.70 12.36 8.13
N GLN A 183 -4.96 13.62 8.48
CA GLN A 183 -5.77 14.55 7.69
C GLN A 183 -5.31 14.75 6.24
N ARG A 184 -4.02 14.56 5.96
CA ARG A 184 -3.44 14.64 4.60
C ARG A 184 -3.65 13.36 3.82
N GLY A 185 -4.13 12.30 4.45
CA GLY A 185 -4.24 10.95 3.89
C GLY A 185 -2.94 10.15 3.96
N LEU A 186 -1.95 10.60 4.74
CA LEU A 186 -0.71 9.87 4.93
C LEU A 186 -0.92 8.72 5.93
N PRO A 187 -0.57 7.47 5.60
CA PRO A 187 -0.62 6.38 6.56
C PRO A 187 0.42 6.61 7.66
N VAL A 188 -0.02 6.71 8.91
CA VAL A 188 0.85 6.93 10.07
C VAL A 188 1.10 5.65 10.86
N ARG A 189 0.14 4.70 10.82
CA ARG A 189 0.26 3.38 11.43
C ARG A 189 -0.48 2.36 10.59
N ILE A 190 0.18 1.26 10.28
CA ILE A 190 -0.40 0.10 9.59
C ILE A 190 -0.15 -1.11 10.47
N THR A 191 -1.20 -1.88 10.75
CA THR A 191 -1.11 -3.17 11.43
C THR A 191 -1.73 -4.22 10.54
N MET A 192 -0.97 -5.25 10.16
CA MET A 192 -1.43 -6.33 9.31
C MET A 192 -1.35 -7.64 10.09
N LYS A 193 -2.51 -8.23 10.36
CA LYS A 193 -2.64 -9.59 10.91
C LYS A 193 -2.66 -10.58 9.76
N THR A 194 -1.84 -11.61 9.88
CA THR A 194 -1.68 -12.71 8.92
C THR A 194 -1.78 -14.03 9.67
N SER A 195 -1.87 -15.15 8.94
CA SER A 195 -1.79 -16.50 9.50
C SER A 195 -0.46 -16.78 10.22
N PHE A 196 0.62 -16.07 9.89
CA PHE A 196 1.95 -16.28 10.46
C PHE A 196 2.28 -15.34 11.64
N GLY A 197 1.51 -14.27 11.83
CA GLY A 197 1.77 -13.27 12.86
C GLY A 197 1.26 -11.88 12.50
N THR A 198 1.66 -10.89 13.30
CA THR A 198 1.29 -9.49 13.11
C THR A 198 2.48 -8.67 12.68
N ILE A 199 2.33 -7.97 11.56
CA ILE A 199 3.27 -6.97 11.08
C ILE A 199 2.74 -5.59 11.47
N ARG A 200 3.62 -4.70 11.92
CA ARG A 200 3.28 -3.29 12.14
C ARG A 200 4.29 -2.40 11.43
N ALA A 201 3.82 -1.43 10.66
CA ALA A 201 4.61 -0.34 10.12
C ALA A 201 4.14 0.99 10.75
N GLN A 202 5.07 1.75 11.32
CA GLN A 202 4.75 3.00 12.02
C GLN A 202 5.64 4.15 11.56
N LEU A 203 5.02 5.30 11.28
CA LEU A 203 5.74 6.49 10.83
C LEU A 203 6.52 7.08 12.01
N ARG A 204 7.83 7.28 11.83
CA ARG A 204 8.64 7.94 12.86
C ARG A 204 8.19 9.38 13.10
N GLY A 205 8.22 9.80 14.36
CA GLY A 205 7.96 11.18 14.77
C GLY A 205 6.49 11.59 14.70
N VAL A 206 5.56 10.64 14.81
CA VAL A 206 4.12 10.91 14.93
C VAL A 206 3.64 10.41 16.28
N ASP A 207 3.00 11.30 17.04
CA ASP A 207 2.28 10.95 18.25
C ASP A 207 0.95 10.30 17.86
N LEU A 208 0.73 9.08 18.34
CA LEU A 208 -0.43 8.26 17.96
C LEU A 208 -1.35 8.07 19.16
N PRO A 209 -2.67 7.90 18.92
CA PRO A 209 -3.59 7.40 19.92
C PRO A 209 -3.29 5.95 20.31
#